data_AF-A0A1M8A0U8-F1
#
_entry.id   AF-A0A1M8A0U8-F1
#
_cell.length_a   1.000
_cell.length_b   1.000
_cell.length_c   1.000
_cell.angle_alpha   90.00
_cell.angle_beta   90.00
_cell.angle_gamma   90.00
#
_symmetry.space_group_name_H-M   'P 1'
#
loop_
_entity.id
_entity.type
_entity.pdbx_description
1 polymer ?
#
loop_
_entity_poly.entity_id
_entity_poly.type
_entity_poly.pdbx_seq_one_letter_code
_entity_poly.pdbx_strand_id
1 'polypeptide(L)'
;MTNPVVYLDIEFVGGAPPSREGGNRIVLELFQDKVPKTAENFRALCTGEKGTGKAGVPLSFKNSLFHRVIPHFMIQGGDFTNFNGTGGESIYGEKFEDENLEGKHDEPFLLSMANAGPNTNGSQFFITTVPTPHLDGKHVVFGKVLKGRDVVRHIEQSPTGANDRPQEDIKIADCGEFSAEQLADSAFDFGIKPDETGDPYEPYPEDSDLPLEEKPESALEVAKTLKEISAKLVAKGQWGLAREKYEKALRYLFVNPHLPESTNEALVAEYRGLRTPLQLNAALCALKTQPAMAEEAEALTTQVIERAAEGGPGAPSAAELAKAHFRRALAYSVMKRDDDAKAELDTALHYAPGDAGITQEKAAVERRRQARIAKQRAAYSKMFS
;
A
#
# COMPACT_ATOMS: atom_id res chain seq x y z
N MET A 1 19.70 11.13 26.58
CA MET A 1 19.48 12.09 25.49
C MET A 1 18.31 11.57 24.69
N THR A 2 17.49 12.44 24.10
CA THR A 2 16.45 12.03 23.15
C THR A 2 17.10 11.61 21.84
N ASN A 3 16.58 10.54 21.23
CA ASN A 3 17.06 10.06 19.95
C ASN A 3 16.80 11.09 18.84
N PRO A 4 17.77 11.35 17.93
CA PRO A 4 17.57 12.23 16.78
C PRO A 4 16.51 11.68 15.84
N VAL A 5 15.80 12.59 15.19
CA VAL A 5 14.83 12.25 14.14
C VAL A 5 15.23 12.96 12.85
N VAL A 6 15.42 12.19 11.80
CA VAL A 6 15.84 12.66 10.48
C VAL A 6 14.79 12.35 9.43
N TYR A 7 14.89 12.99 8.27
CA TYR A 7 14.02 12.72 7.14
C TYR A 7 14.80 12.48 5.84
N LEU A 8 14.19 11.69 4.94
CA LEU A 8 14.59 11.49 3.56
C LEU A 8 13.39 11.80 2.65
N ASP A 9 13.49 12.80 1.79
CA ASP A 9 12.48 13.11 0.77
C ASP A 9 12.80 12.36 -0.52
N ILE A 10 11.88 11.50 -0.96
CA ILE A 10 12.11 10.58 -2.07
C ILE A 10 11.58 11.14 -3.40
N GLU A 11 12.36 11.01 -4.47
CA GLU A 11 11.95 11.34 -5.83
C GLU A 11 12.03 10.09 -6.71
N PHE A 12 10.91 9.76 -7.37
CA PHE A 12 10.79 8.68 -8.33
C PHE A 12 10.93 9.27 -9.74
N VAL A 13 12.12 9.18 -10.35
CA VAL A 13 12.50 9.96 -11.55
C VAL A 13 11.61 9.66 -12.78
N GLY A 14 11.04 8.46 -12.87
CA GLY A 14 10.08 8.05 -13.90
C GLY A 14 8.63 7.91 -13.42
N GLY A 15 8.33 8.28 -12.16
CA GLY A 15 7.05 8.01 -11.50
C GLY A 15 6.17 9.25 -11.31
N ALA A 16 4.91 9.02 -10.95
CA ALA A 16 4.06 10.10 -10.45
C ALA A 16 4.54 10.53 -9.04
N PRO A 17 4.57 11.83 -8.73
CA PRO A 17 4.84 12.29 -7.37
C PRO A 17 3.77 11.78 -6.40
N PRO A 18 4.05 11.76 -5.08
CA PRO A 18 3.08 11.33 -4.08
C PRO A 18 1.76 12.07 -4.19
N SER A 19 0.69 11.41 -3.79
CA SER A 19 -0.68 11.95 -3.79
C SER A 19 -0.91 13.14 -2.85
N ARG A 20 0.10 13.55 -2.06
CA ARG A 20 0.02 14.64 -1.06
C ARG A 20 1.37 15.31 -0.83
N GLU A 21 1.34 16.56 -0.36
CA GLU A 21 2.54 17.32 0.04
C GLU A 21 3.30 16.59 1.16
N GLY A 22 4.61 16.39 0.96
CA GLY A 22 5.44 15.59 1.88
C GLY A 22 5.13 14.09 1.87
N GLY A 23 4.25 13.60 1.00
CA GLY A 23 3.89 12.18 0.89
C GLY A 23 5.01 11.27 0.38
N ASN A 24 6.17 11.82 0.04
CA ASN A 24 7.40 11.11 -0.34
C ASN A 24 8.42 11.07 0.81
N ARG A 25 8.07 11.54 2.00
CA ARG A 25 9.00 11.66 3.10
C ARG A 25 9.03 10.38 3.93
N ILE A 26 10.23 9.85 4.16
CA ILE A 26 10.52 8.84 5.17
C ILE A 26 11.09 9.57 6.39
N VAL A 27 10.50 9.36 7.56
CA VAL A 27 10.99 9.90 8.84
C VAL A 27 11.58 8.76 9.65
N LEU A 28 12.79 8.94 10.16
CA LEU A 28 13.57 7.90 10.84
C LEU A 28 13.96 8.37 12.24
N GLU A 29 13.72 7.53 13.25
CA GLU A 29 14.35 7.65 14.56
C GLU A 29 15.73 6.97 14.52
N LEU A 30 16.75 7.62 15.06
CA LEU A 30 18.10 7.05 15.19
C LEU A 30 18.39 6.68 16.64
N PHE A 31 18.77 5.43 16.90
CA PHE A 31 19.01 4.87 18.24
C PHE A 31 20.35 5.34 18.83
N GLN A 32 20.53 6.65 18.98
CA GLN A 32 21.75 7.26 19.52
C GLN A 32 22.04 6.80 20.95
N ASP A 33 21.01 6.43 21.71
CA ASP A 33 21.13 5.85 23.05
C ASP A 33 21.80 4.46 23.05
N LYS A 34 21.75 3.72 21.95
CA LYS A 34 22.31 2.36 21.81
C LYS A 34 23.58 2.31 20.96
N VAL A 35 23.61 3.09 19.87
CA VAL A 35 24.66 3.09 18.84
C VAL A 35 25.05 4.53 18.46
N PRO A 36 25.64 5.30 19.38
CA PRO A 36 25.88 6.72 19.20
C PRO A 36 26.77 7.07 18.01
N LYS A 37 27.81 6.27 17.69
CA LYS A 37 28.67 6.55 16.53
C LYS A 37 27.92 6.33 15.22
N THR A 38 27.14 5.26 15.15
CA THR A 38 26.38 4.87 13.95
C THR A 38 25.23 5.85 13.70
N ALA A 39 24.50 6.23 14.76
CA ALA A 39 23.46 7.25 14.70
C ALA A 39 24.03 8.62 14.29
N GLU A 40 25.15 9.07 14.86
CA GLU A 40 25.80 10.34 14.49
C GLU A 40 26.30 10.34 13.04
N ASN A 41 26.82 9.21 12.56
CA ASN A 41 27.21 9.07 11.15
C ASN A 41 26.02 9.32 10.22
N PHE A 42 24.92 8.63 10.45
CA PHE A 42 23.73 8.77 9.60
C PHE A 42 23.12 10.18 9.71
N ARG A 43 22.99 10.72 10.93
CA ARG A 43 22.47 12.07 11.17
C ARG A 43 23.27 13.13 10.41
N ALA A 44 24.59 13.10 10.54
CA ALA A 44 25.47 14.05 9.86
C ALA A 44 25.46 13.91 8.33
N LEU A 45 25.26 12.69 7.81
CA LEU A 45 25.06 12.45 6.37
C LEU A 45 23.67 12.94 5.90
N CYS A 46 22.65 12.95 6.75
CA CYS A 46 21.38 13.62 6.43
C CYS A 46 21.55 15.15 6.36
N THR A 47 22.29 15.77 7.29
CA THR A 47 22.46 17.24 7.31
C THR A 47 23.52 17.75 6.33
N GLY A 48 24.49 16.92 5.95
CA GLY A 48 25.62 17.34 5.12
C GLY A 48 26.63 18.25 5.83
N GLU A 49 26.53 18.39 7.15
CA GLU A 49 27.29 19.40 7.92
C GLU A 49 28.81 19.16 7.93
N LYS A 50 29.26 17.94 7.59
CA LYS A 50 30.69 17.57 7.59
C LYS A 50 31.41 17.95 6.29
N GLY A 51 30.71 18.58 5.34
CA GLY A 51 31.31 19.11 4.11
C GLY A 51 31.72 18.01 3.13
N THR A 52 32.88 18.16 2.50
CA THR A 52 33.39 17.24 1.48
C THR A 52 34.24 16.15 2.11
N GLY A 53 33.95 14.89 1.77
CA GLY A 53 34.72 13.75 2.25
C GLY A 53 35.96 13.45 1.41
N LYS A 54 36.65 12.34 1.68
CA LYS A 54 37.92 12.00 1.01
C LYS A 54 37.71 11.59 -0.44
N ALA A 55 36.52 11.13 -0.80
CA ALA A 55 36.14 10.83 -2.17
C ALA A 55 35.96 12.09 -3.04
N GLY A 56 36.08 13.30 -2.46
CA GLY A 56 35.93 14.57 -3.17
C GLY A 56 34.49 14.97 -3.46
N VAL A 57 33.52 14.27 -2.87
CA VAL A 57 32.09 14.57 -2.95
C VAL A 57 31.53 14.97 -1.58
N PRO A 58 30.41 15.70 -1.52
CA PRO A 58 29.76 16.02 -0.25
C PRO A 58 29.40 14.77 0.56
N LEU A 59 29.67 14.79 1.86
CA LEU A 59 29.20 13.79 2.84
C LEU A 59 27.71 14.00 3.11
N SER A 60 26.87 13.70 2.12
CA SER A 60 25.43 13.88 2.21
C SER A 60 24.66 12.80 1.45
N PHE A 61 23.52 12.38 2.00
CA PHE A 61 22.59 11.51 1.29
C PHE A 61 21.78 12.22 0.19
N LYS A 62 21.80 13.56 0.16
CA LYS A 62 21.10 14.32 -0.87
C LYS A 62 21.65 13.96 -2.26
N ASN A 63 20.73 13.63 -3.16
CA ASN A 63 20.94 13.08 -4.50
C ASN A 63 21.51 11.66 -4.57
N SER A 64 21.68 10.95 -3.45
CA SER A 64 22.02 9.53 -3.48
C SER A 64 20.82 8.67 -3.88
N LEU A 65 21.07 7.42 -4.30
CA LEU A 65 20.06 6.51 -4.83
C LEU A 65 19.82 5.31 -3.91
N PHE A 66 18.58 4.81 -3.93
CA PHE A 66 18.29 3.43 -3.60
C PHE A 66 18.73 2.56 -4.78
N HIS A 67 19.95 2.03 -4.71
CA HIS A 67 20.61 1.35 -5.83
C HIS A 67 20.36 -0.16 -5.84
N ARG A 68 19.73 -0.71 -4.79
CA ARG A 68 19.40 -2.13 -4.67
C ARG A 68 18.10 -2.31 -3.88
N VAL A 69 17.11 -2.98 -4.46
CA VAL A 69 15.79 -3.20 -3.87
C VAL A 69 15.41 -4.66 -4.04
N ILE A 70 15.11 -5.35 -2.94
CA ILE A 70 14.69 -6.75 -2.98
C ILE A 70 13.35 -6.86 -2.24
N PRO A 71 12.25 -7.12 -2.98
CA PRO A 71 10.93 -7.33 -2.38
C PRO A 71 10.95 -8.43 -1.33
N HIS A 72 10.22 -8.23 -0.24
CA HIS A 72 10.19 -9.13 0.92
C HIS A 72 11.57 -9.34 1.56
N PHE A 73 12.43 -8.32 1.52
CA PHE A 73 13.71 -8.33 2.19
C PHE A 73 14.08 -6.92 2.68
N MET A 74 14.54 -6.04 1.79
CA MET A 74 15.02 -4.71 2.16
C MET A 74 15.17 -3.76 0.96
N ILE A 75 15.27 -2.47 1.25
CA ILE A 75 15.66 -1.41 0.32
C ILE A 75 17.00 -0.82 0.76
N GLN A 76 18.00 -0.76 -0.13
CA GLN A 76 19.37 -0.34 0.19
C GLN A 76 19.78 0.92 -0.58
N GLY A 77 20.37 1.87 0.14
CA GLY A 77 20.82 3.16 -0.36
C GLY A 77 22.12 3.62 0.29
N GLY A 78 22.45 4.91 0.14
CA GLY A 78 23.56 5.56 0.84
C GLY A 78 24.92 5.50 0.14
N ASP A 79 25.00 4.97 -1.09
CA ASP A 79 26.17 5.15 -1.96
C ASP A 79 26.04 6.48 -2.71
N PHE A 80 26.58 7.56 -2.12
CA PHE A 80 26.59 8.90 -2.71
C PHE A 80 27.85 9.18 -3.57
N THR A 81 28.76 8.21 -3.72
CA THR A 81 29.99 8.39 -4.52
C THR A 81 29.85 7.74 -5.89
N ASN A 82 29.39 6.48 -5.94
CA ASN A 82 29.32 5.66 -7.16
C ASN A 82 27.87 5.31 -7.55
N PHE A 83 26.90 5.53 -6.67
CA PHE A 83 25.46 5.32 -6.91
C PHE A 83 25.06 3.89 -7.30
N ASN A 84 25.88 2.90 -6.97
CA ASN A 84 25.72 1.51 -7.42
C ASN A 84 26.08 0.45 -6.37
N GLY A 85 26.43 0.85 -5.15
CA GLY A 85 26.77 -0.02 -4.03
C GLY A 85 28.26 -0.33 -3.90
N THR A 86 29.12 0.19 -4.79
CA THR A 86 30.58 -0.01 -4.72
C THR A 86 31.31 1.10 -3.98
N GLY A 87 30.58 2.16 -3.59
CA GLY A 87 31.14 3.36 -2.99
C GLY A 87 30.57 3.68 -1.61
N GLY A 88 30.62 4.98 -1.27
CA GLY A 88 30.25 5.51 0.03
C GLY A 88 31.42 5.66 1.00
N GLU A 89 31.31 6.60 1.92
CA GLU A 89 32.27 6.80 3.01
C GLU A 89 31.56 7.36 4.25
N SER A 90 32.06 7.06 5.44
CA SER A 90 31.52 7.59 6.69
C SER A 90 32.07 8.98 7.01
N ILE A 91 31.45 9.66 7.97
CA ILE A 91 31.99 10.91 8.52
C ILE A 91 33.32 10.74 9.27
N TYR A 92 33.71 9.49 9.56
CA TYR A 92 34.94 9.13 10.29
C TYR A 92 36.07 8.70 9.33
N GLY A 93 35.81 8.61 8.03
CA GLY A 93 36.70 8.06 7.01
C GLY A 93 36.01 6.99 6.16
N GLU A 94 36.78 6.24 5.36
CA GLU A 94 36.21 5.25 4.44
C GLU A 94 35.33 4.22 5.16
N LYS A 95 35.77 3.72 6.33
CA LYS A 95 35.08 2.70 7.12
C LYS A 95 35.16 2.99 8.63
N PHE A 96 34.20 2.47 9.38
CA PHE A 96 34.21 2.43 10.84
C PHE A 96 33.70 1.08 11.40
N GLU A 97 33.97 0.86 12.68
CA GLU A 97 33.70 -0.40 13.40
C GLU A 97 32.19 -0.69 13.57
N ASP A 98 31.84 -1.95 13.77
CA ASP A 98 30.50 -2.36 14.17
C ASP A 98 30.24 -1.91 15.62
N GLU A 99 29.11 -1.25 15.85
CA GLU A 99 28.69 -0.79 17.16
C GLU A 99 27.46 -1.57 17.61
N ASN A 100 27.57 -2.33 18.69
CA ASN A 100 26.46 -3.07 19.30
C ASN A 100 25.60 -3.91 18.32
N LEU A 101 26.01 -5.17 18.09
CA LEU A 101 25.32 -6.13 17.22
C LEU A 101 24.20 -6.93 17.94
N GLU A 102 23.75 -6.48 19.12
CA GLU A 102 22.66 -7.12 19.86
C GLU A 102 21.28 -6.84 19.26
N GLY A 103 21.14 -5.73 18.52
CA GLY A 103 19.92 -5.35 17.81
C GLY A 103 19.46 -6.46 16.86
N LYS A 104 18.18 -6.81 16.95
CA LYS A 104 17.56 -7.86 16.15
C LYS A 104 16.83 -7.25 14.96
N HIS A 105 16.84 -7.97 13.85
CA HIS A 105 16.05 -7.63 12.68
C HIS A 105 14.72 -8.40 12.72
N ASP A 106 13.94 -8.18 13.77
CA ASP A 106 12.73 -8.95 14.10
C ASP A 106 11.42 -8.32 13.61
N GLU A 107 11.48 -7.09 13.08
CA GLU A 107 10.34 -6.37 12.51
C GLU A 107 10.69 -5.69 11.17
N PRO A 108 9.70 -5.38 10.32
CA PRO A 108 9.91 -4.50 9.18
C PRO A 108 10.26 -3.07 9.62
N PHE A 109 10.77 -2.28 8.69
CA PHE A 109 11.08 -0.86 8.85
C PHE A 109 12.19 -0.51 9.84
N LEU A 110 13.08 -1.47 10.12
CA LEU A 110 14.33 -1.23 10.84
C LEU A 110 15.39 -0.68 9.90
N LEU A 111 16.13 0.32 10.38
CA LEU A 111 17.26 0.93 9.69
C LEU A 111 18.57 0.29 10.16
N SER A 112 19.37 -0.21 9.22
CA SER A 112 20.57 -1.00 9.53
C SER A 112 21.72 -0.76 8.55
N MET A 113 22.96 -0.94 9.02
CA MET A 113 24.15 -0.64 8.23
C MET A 113 24.44 -1.74 7.20
N ALA A 114 24.64 -1.35 5.93
CA ALA A 114 25.24 -2.24 4.96
C ALA A 114 26.77 -2.29 5.16
N ASN A 115 27.36 -3.48 5.01
CA ASN A 115 28.80 -3.67 5.15
C ASN A 115 29.29 -4.80 4.22
N ALA A 116 30.62 -4.92 4.11
CA ALA A 116 31.33 -5.97 3.36
C ALA A 116 32.06 -6.94 4.32
N GLY A 117 31.46 -7.21 5.47
CA GLY A 117 32.06 -7.98 6.58
C GLY A 117 32.34 -7.11 7.82
N PRO A 118 32.89 -7.71 8.89
CA PRO A 118 33.05 -7.04 10.18
C PRO A 118 33.83 -5.73 10.09
N ASN A 119 33.35 -4.69 10.78
CA ASN A 119 33.99 -3.37 10.89
C ASN A 119 34.22 -2.67 9.54
N THR A 120 33.28 -2.82 8.61
CA THR A 120 33.35 -2.16 7.29
C THR A 120 32.17 -1.24 7.01
N ASN A 121 31.61 -0.64 8.06
CA ASN A 121 30.50 0.31 7.94
C ASN A 121 30.98 1.60 7.25
N GLY A 122 30.24 2.07 6.25
CA GLY A 122 30.53 3.31 5.53
C GLY A 122 29.34 4.28 5.64
N SER A 123 28.76 4.62 4.50
CA SER A 123 27.50 5.39 4.43
C SER A 123 26.31 4.56 3.99
N GLN A 124 26.53 3.37 3.43
CA GLN A 124 25.44 2.56 2.91
C GLN A 124 24.59 1.98 4.04
N PHE A 125 23.28 1.96 3.82
CA PHE A 125 22.28 1.50 4.77
C PHE A 125 21.20 0.73 4.03
N PHE A 126 20.41 -0.04 4.78
CA PHE A 126 19.17 -0.60 4.29
C PHE A 126 18.04 -0.40 5.30
N ILE A 127 16.80 -0.38 4.78
CA ILE A 127 15.58 -0.43 5.56
C ILE A 127 14.94 -1.79 5.32
N THR A 128 14.67 -2.56 6.38
CA THR A 128 14.01 -3.86 6.28
C THR A 128 12.55 -3.68 5.84
N THR A 129 12.01 -4.64 5.10
CA THR A 129 10.58 -4.65 4.73
C THR A 129 9.84 -5.86 5.29
N VAL A 130 10.58 -6.77 5.91
CA VAL A 130 10.13 -7.94 6.68
C VAL A 130 11.15 -8.22 7.79
N PRO A 131 10.86 -9.10 8.76
CA PRO A 131 11.88 -9.62 9.68
C PRO A 131 13.02 -10.34 8.92
N THR A 132 14.27 -10.03 9.25
CA THR A 132 15.48 -10.55 8.58
C THR A 132 16.50 -11.12 9.57
N PRO A 133 16.15 -12.12 10.40
CA PRO A 133 16.99 -12.62 11.48
C PRO A 133 18.34 -13.21 11.03
N HIS A 134 18.49 -13.55 9.75
CA HIS A 134 19.76 -14.01 9.18
C HIS A 134 20.84 -12.91 9.10
N LEU A 135 20.46 -11.64 9.30
CA LEU A 135 21.34 -10.47 9.39
C LEU A 135 21.78 -10.15 10.82
N ASP A 136 21.17 -10.79 11.82
CA ASP A 136 21.52 -10.59 13.23
C ASP A 136 22.97 -10.92 13.51
N GLY A 137 23.62 -10.11 14.34
CA GLY A 137 25.03 -10.30 14.67
C GLY A 137 25.99 -9.93 13.54
N LYS A 138 25.49 -9.40 12.40
CA LYS A 138 26.30 -9.06 11.21
C LYS A 138 26.14 -7.62 10.78
N HIS A 139 24.96 -7.03 11.00
CA HIS A 139 24.64 -5.66 10.63
C HIS A 139 24.15 -4.90 11.85
N VAL A 140 24.60 -3.66 12.01
CA VAL A 140 24.23 -2.80 13.13
C VAL A 140 22.85 -2.22 12.87
N VAL A 141 21.86 -2.60 13.69
CA VAL A 141 20.54 -1.95 13.73
C VAL A 141 20.67 -0.64 14.47
N PHE A 142 20.35 0.48 13.82
CA PHE A 142 20.60 1.82 14.36
C PHE A 142 19.44 2.79 14.28
N GLY A 143 18.28 2.34 13.81
CA GLY A 143 17.08 3.18 13.80
C GLY A 143 15.84 2.44 13.32
N LYS A 144 14.75 3.19 13.15
CA LYS A 144 13.50 2.69 12.58
C LYS A 144 12.70 3.79 11.90
N VAL A 145 11.81 3.42 11.00
CA VAL A 145 10.86 4.34 10.36
C VAL A 145 9.75 4.72 11.35
N LEU A 146 9.56 6.04 11.54
CA LEU A 146 8.44 6.61 12.30
C LEU A 146 7.27 7.02 11.41
N LYS A 147 7.54 7.52 10.20
CA LYS A 147 6.55 7.93 9.19
C LYS A 147 7.06 7.62 7.79
N GLY A 148 6.15 7.45 6.83
CA GLY A 148 6.50 7.11 5.44
C GLY A 148 6.70 5.61 5.20
N ARG A 149 6.03 4.75 5.98
CA ARG A 149 6.03 3.29 5.75
C ARG A 149 5.49 2.95 4.36
N ASP A 150 4.46 3.66 3.92
CA ASP A 150 3.92 3.63 2.56
C ASP A 150 4.96 3.97 1.48
N VAL A 151 5.83 4.96 1.74
CA VAL A 151 6.94 5.30 0.84
C VAL A 151 7.95 4.14 0.75
N VAL A 152 8.32 3.54 1.88
CA VAL A 152 9.21 2.36 1.91
C VAL A 152 8.61 1.20 1.11
N ARG A 153 7.31 0.91 1.31
CA ARG A 153 6.58 -0.11 0.54
C ARG A 153 6.54 0.22 -0.96
N HIS A 154 6.40 1.49 -1.32
CA HIS A 154 6.41 1.90 -2.73
C HIS A 154 7.78 1.69 -3.39
N ILE A 155 8.87 2.01 -2.67
CA ILE A 155 10.23 1.69 -3.12
C ILE A 155 10.38 0.17 -3.28
N GLU A 156 9.96 -0.61 -2.29
CA GLU A 156 10.02 -2.09 -2.31
C GLU A 156 9.31 -2.70 -3.53
N GLN A 157 8.16 -2.15 -3.92
CA GLN A 157 7.34 -2.64 -5.04
C GLN A 157 7.84 -2.19 -6.43
N SER A 158 8.89 -1.37 -6.47
CA SER A 158 9.40 -0.85 -7.74
C SER A 158 10.04 -1.96 -8.59
N PRO A 159 9.76 -2.04 -9.91
CA PRO A 159 10.37 -3.03 -10.78
C PRO A 159 11.89 -2.93 -10.77
N THR A 160 12.56 -4.07 -10.65
CA THR A 160 14.02 -4.16 -10.63
C THR A 160 14.55 -4.86 -11.88
N GLY A 161 15.81 -4.57 -12.21
CA GLY A 161 16.56 -5.15 -13.31
C GLY A 161 17.73 -5.99 -12.82
N ALA A 162 18.84 -5.96 -13.56
CA ALA A 162 20.06 -6.67 -13.17
C ALA A 162 20.59 -6.16 -11.81
N ASN A 163 21.10 -7.10 -11.00
CA ASN A 163 21.65 -6.84 -9.65
C ASN A 163 20.66 -6.17 -8.69
N ASP A 164 19.35 -6.44 -8.85
CA ASP A 164 18.28 -5.89 -8.02
C ASP A 164 18.19 -4.34 -8.05
N ARG A 165 18.77 -3.69 -9.08
CA ARG A 165 18.69 -2.23 -9.25
C ARG A 165 17.28 -1.85 -9.72
N PRO A 166 16.61 -0.85 -9.13
CA PRO A 166 15.39 -0.27 -9.69
C PRO A 166 15.56 0.12 -11.18
N GLN A 167 14.56 -0.18 -12.00
CA GLN A 167 14.58 0.16 -13.43
C GLN A 167 14.54 1.68 -13.66
N GLU A 168 13.77 2.37 -12.82
CA GLU A 168 13.73 3.83 -12.74
C GLU A 168 14.47 4.28 -11.48
N ASP A 169 15.20 5.39 -11.56
CA ASP A 169 15.97 5.88 -10.43
C ASP A 169 15.05 6.35 -9.29
N ILE A 170 15.36 5.87 -8.08
CA ILE A 170 14.72 6.27 -6.82
C ILE A 170 15.76 7.03 -6.01
N LYS A 171 15.58 8.34 -5.92
CA LYS A 171 16.58 9.28 -5.40
C LYS A 171 16.13 9.88 -4.08
N ILE A 172 17.07 10.09 -3.17
CA ILE A 172 16.88 10.94 -1.98
C ILE A 172 17.07 12.39 -2.44
N ALA A 173 15.98 13.08 -2.79
CA ALA A 173 16.02 14.43 -3.33
C ALA A 173 16.43 15.48 -2.30
N ASP A 174 16.02 15.28 -1.04
CA ASP A 174 16.43 16.10 0.08
C ASP A 174 16.49 15.25 1.36
N CYS A 175 17.24 15.70 2.35
CA CYS A 175 17.33 15.03 3.64
C CYS A 175 17.79 16.02 4.71
N GLY A 176 17.52 15.72 5.97
CA GLY A 176 17.91 16.59 7.08
C GLY A 176 17.48 16.05 8.43
N GLU A 177 17.65 16.88 9.45
CA GLU A 177 17.30 16.59 10.85
C GLU A 177 16.19 17.53 11.31
N PHE A 178 15.25 17.02 12.10
CA PHE A 178 14.25 17.86 12.77
C PHE A 178 14.81 18.42 14.07
N SER A 179 14.51 19.70 14.35
CA SER A 179 14.94 20.33 15.58
C SER A 179 14.18 19.81 16.80
N ALA A 180 14.78 19.92 17.99
CA ALA A 180 14.13 19.53 19.23
C ALA A 180 12.83 20.31 19.47
N GLU A 181 12.77 21.57 19.05
CA GLU A 181 11.57 22.40 19.15
C GLU A 181 10.43 21.88 18.25
N GLN A 182 10.76 21.43 17.03
CA GLN A 182 9.77 20.82 16.14
C GLN A 182 9.23 19.52 16.74
N LEU A 183 10.11 18.67 17.28
CA LEU A 183 9.72 17.39 17.87
C LEU A 183 8.94 17.54 19.20
N ALA A 184 9.12 18.66 19.90
CA ALA A 184 8.38 18.97 21.12
C ALA A 184 6.95 19.49 20.83
N ASP A 185 6.67 19.93 19.61
CA ASP A 185 5.35 20.37 19.21
C ASP A 185 4.45 19.19 18.85
N SER A 186 3.44 18.92 19.68
CA SER A 186 2.44 17.86 19.45
C SER A 186 1.64 18.02 18.15
N ALA A 187 1.60 19.23 17.56
CA ALA A 187 0.94 19.49 16.29
C ALA A 187 1.88 19.30 15.08
N PHE A 188 3.17 19.00 15.30
CA PHE A 188 4.12 18.81 14.23
C PHE A 188 3.82 17.55 13.43
N ASP A 189 3.52 17.74 12.15
CA ASP A 189 3.14 16.68 11.20
C ASP A 189 4.34 16.11 10.42
N PHE A 190 5.56 16.42 10.85
CA PHE A 190 6.81 16.07 10.14
C PHE A 190 6.90 16.64 8.71
N GLY A 191 6.08 17.63 8.38
CA GLY A 191 5.94 18.16 7.02
C GLY A 191 5.18 17.21 6.08
N ILE A 192 4.48 16.21 6.61
CA ILE A 192 3.69 15.24 5.85
C ILE A 192 2.23 15.64 5.97
N LYS A 193 1.69 16.31 4.95
CA LYS A 193 0.29 16.75 4.98
C LYS A 193 -0.65 15.56 4.85
N PRO A 194 -1.80 15.54 5.55
CA PRO A 194 -2.85 14.57 5.28
C PRO A 194 -3.24 14.60 3.81
N ASP A 195 -3.59 13.44 3.24
CA ASP A 195 -4.17 13.42 1.90
C ASP A 195 -5.51 14.15 1.88
N GLU A 196 -6.04 14.46 0.69
CA GLU A 196 -7.35 15.14 0.54
C GLU A 196 -8.52 14.35 1.15
N THR A 197 -8.30 13.08 1.52
CA THR A 197 -9.29 12.19 2.09
C THR A 197 -9.30 12.24 3.63
N GLY A 198 -8.19 12.69 4.24
CA GLY A 198 -7.99 12.71 5.69
C GLY A 198 -7.86 11.32 6.32
N ASP A 199 -7.51 10.30 5.53
CA ASP A 199 -7.35 8.91 5.98
C ASP A 199 -6.09 8.76 6.84
N PRO A 200 -6.22 8.42 8.14
CA PRO A 200 -5.10 8.38 9.07
C PRO A 200 -4.42 7.01 9.16
N TYR A 201 -4.94 5.97 8.50
CA TYR A 201 -4.51 4.60 8.71
C TYR A 201 -3.42 4.17 7.73
N GLU A 202 -2.62 3.17 8.09
CA GLU A 202 -1.62 2.60 7.18
C GLU A 202 -2.29 1.87 6.00
N PRO A 203 -1.72 1.88 4.77
CA PRO A 203 -2.33 1.23 3.61
C PRO A 203 -2.57 -0.27 3.77
N TYR A 204 -1.71 -0.93 4.55
CA TYR A 204 -1.68 -2.35 4.83
C TYR A 204 -1.84 -2.59 6.35
N PRO A 205 -2.78 -3.45 6.78
CA PRO A 205 -3.03 -3.69 8.20
C PRO A 205 -1.83 -4.24 8.98
N GLU A 206 -1.00 -5.07 8.36
CA GLU A 206 0.21 -5.66 8.95
C GLU A 206 1.27 -4.62 9.34
N ASP A 207 1.21 -3.43 8.72
CA ASP A 207 2.09 -2.30 9.03
C ASP A 207 1.46 -1.36 10.07
N SER A 208 0.27 -1.67 10.60
CA SER A 208 -0.45 -0.83 11.56
C SER A 208 0.04 -1.07 12.99
N ASP A 209 0.20 0.00 13.77
CA ASP A 209 0.47 -0.09 15.21
C ASP A 209 -0.81 -0.41 16.03
N LEU A 210 -1.95 -0.60 15.37
CA LEU A 210 -3.21 -0.97 16.02
C LEU A 210 -3.17 -2.45 16.45
N PRO A 211 -3.76 -2.82 17.60
CA PRO A 211 -3.84 -4.21 18.07
C PRO A 211 -4.96 -4.95 17.31
N LEU A 212 -4.81 -5.10 15.99
CA LEU A 212 -5.87 -5.59 15.11
C LEU A 212 -6.22 -7.07 15.38
N GLU A 213 -5.25 -7.88 15.77
CA GLU A 213 -5.46 -9.30 16.09
C GLU A 213 -6.13 -9.48 17.45
N GLU A 214 -5.69 -8.72 18.46
CA GLU A 214 -6.21 -8.82 19.83
C GLU A 214 -7.52 -8.07 20.04
N LYS A 215 -7.78 -7.01 19.25
CA LYS A 215 -8.97 -6.16 19.34
C LYS A 215 -9.62 -5.98 17.97
N PRO A 216 -10.49 -6.93 17.56
CA PRO A 216 -11.21 -6.84 16.28
C PRO A 216 -12.07 -5.56 16.13
N GLU A 217 -12.44 -4.90 17.23
CA GLU A 217 -13.11 -3.60 17.24
C GLU A 217 -12.27 -2.53 16.53
N SER A 218 -10.94 -2.60 16.63
CA SER A 218 -10.04 -1.66 15.96
C SER A 218 -10.13 -1.78 14.44
N ALA A 219 -10.12 -3.01 13.90
CA ALA A 219 -10.32 -3.25 12.48
C ALA A 219 -11.70 -2.77 12.00
N LEU A 220 -12.74 -2.98 12.80
CA LEU A 220 -14.09 -2.51 12.50
C LEU A 220 -14.16 -0.98 12.42
N GLU A 221 -13.53 -0.28 13.37
CA GLU A 221 -13.52 1.19 13.40
C GLU A 221 -12.77 1.78 12.21
N VAL A 222 -11.64 1.19 11.82
CA VAL A 222 -10.92 1.56 10.59
C VAL A 222 -11.85 1.40 9.38
N ALA A 223 -12.50 0.25 9.25
CA ALA A 223 -13.36 -0.04 8.11
C ALA A 223 -14.58 0.91 8.03
N LYS A 224 -15.16 1.29 9.17
CA LYS A 224 -16.24 2.29 9.25
C LYS A 224 -15.75 3.67 8.82
N THR A 225 -14.61 4.11 9.34
CA THR A 225 -14.01 5.40 8.98
C THR A 225 -13.74 5.47 7.48
N LEU A 226 -13.11 4.43 6.92
CA LEU A 226 -12.82 4.36 5.49
C LEU A 226 -14.08 4.31 4.63
N LYS A 227 -15.14 3.63 5.08
CA LYS A 227 -16.45 3.64 4.42
C LYS A 227 -17.04 5.05 4.32
N GLU A 228 -16.94 5.85 5.38
CA GLU A 228 -17.42 7.24 5.38
C GLU A 228 -16.60 8.12 4.45
N ILE A 229 -15.28 7.97 4.45
CA ILE A 229 -14.37 8.64 3.51
C ILE A 229 -14.75 8.28 2.08
N SER A 230 -14.89 6.99 1.77
CA SER A 230 -15.29 6.51 0.45
C SER A 230 -16.66 7.03 0.02
N ALA A 231 -17.63 7.13 0.93
CA ALA A 231 -18.95 7.69 0.61
C ALA A 231 -18.86 9.16 0.20
N LYS A 232 -18.01 9.96 0.87
CA LYS A 232 -17.74 11.36 0.49
C LYS A 232 -17.05 11.45 -0.88
N LEU A 233 -16.11 10.55 -1.18
CA LEU A 233 -15.43 10.49 -2.48
C LEU A 233 -16.40 10.11 -3.61
N VAL A 234 -17.28 9.13 -3.38
CA VAL A 234 -18.35 8.75 -4.32
C VAL A 234 -19.27 9.94 -4.62
N ALA A 235 -19.67 10.70 -3.60
CA ALA A 235 -20.51 11.89 -3.79
C ALA A 235 -19.84 12.97 -4.65
N LYS A 236 -18.50 13.02 -4.66
CA LYS A 236 -17.69 13.91 -5.53
C LYS A 236 -17.38 13.30 -6.91
N GLY A 237 -17.82 12.07 -7.19
CA GLY A 237 -17.49 11.36 -8.42
C GLY A 237 -16.03 10.88 -8.51
N GLN A 238 -15.29 10.86 -7.40
CA GLN A 238 -13.91 10.38 -7.33
C GLN A 238 -13.89 8.84 -7.17
N TRP A 239 -14.32 8.13 -8.21
CA TRP A 239 -14.55 6.67 -8.18
C TRP A 239 -13.28 5.86 -7.90
N GLY A 240 -12.14 6.25 -8.50
CA GLY A 240 -10.86 5.57 -8.30
C GLY A 240 -10.38 5.61 -6.86
N LEU A 241 -10.36 6.80 -6.25
CA LEU A 241 -9.99 6.98 -4.85
C LEU A 241 -10.98 6.29 -3.91
N ALA A 242 -12.28 6.38 -4.19
CA ALA A 242 -13.29 5.70 -3.38
C ALA A 242 -13.10 4.17 -3.39
N ARG A 243 -12.76 3.60 -4.55
CA ARG A 243 -12.43 2.18 -4.73
C ARG A 243 -11.25 1.79 -3.84
N GLU A 244 -10.13 2.51 -3.93
CA GLU A 244 -8.92 2.23 -3.13
C GLU A 244 -9.19 2.25 -1.62
N LYS A 245 -9.99 3.22 -1.15
CA LYS A 245 -10.37 3.31 0.27
C LYS A 245 -11.35 2.19 0.68
N TYR A 246 -12.26 1.76 -0.20
CA TYR A 246 -13.12 0.60 0.09
C TYR A 246 -12.32 -0.71 0.11
N GLU A 247 -11.38 -0.91 -0.80
CA GLU A 247 -10.47 -2.07 -0.79
C GLU A 247 -9.63 -2.09 0.48
N LYS A 248 -9.12 -0.92 0.91
CA LYS A 248 -8.42 -0.78 2.19
C LYS A 248 -9.32 -1.18 3.37
N ALA A 249 -10.57 -0.71 3.41
CA ALA A 249 -11.52 -1.09 4.45
C ALA A 249 -11.73 -2.61 4.50
N LEU A 250 -11.82 -3.26 3.34
CA LEU A 250 -11.92 -4.71 3.24
C LEU A 250 -10.65 -5.40 3.76
N ARG A 251 -9.45 -4.94 3.40
CA ARG A 251 -8.18 -5.49 3.93
C ARG A 251 -8.16 -5.49 5.45
N TYR A 252 -8.52 -4.37 6.09
CA TYR A 252 -8.59 -4.29 7.56
C TYR A 252 -9.63 -5.27 8.14
N LEU A 253 -10.81 -5.41 7.55
CA LEU A 253 -11.80 -6.41 7.98
C LEU A 253 -11.38 -7.87 7.74
N PHE A 254 -10.37 -8.11 6.90
CA PHE A 254 -9.89 -9.46 6.64
C PHE A 254 -8.81 -9.92 7.61
N VAL A 255 -8.31 -9.03 8.47
CA VAL A 255 -7.37 -9.40 9.55
C VAL A 255 -8.00 -10.38 10.53
N ASN A 256 -9.30 -10.25 10.82
CA ASN A 256 -10.03 -11.18 11.68
C ASN A 256 -11.11 -11.95 10.87
N PRO A 257 -10.71 -12.94 10.06
CA PRO A 257 -11.67 -13.73 9.27
C PRO A 257 -12.59 -14.57 10.18
N HIS A 258 -12.08 -14.94 11.35
CA HIS A 258 -12.81 -15.57 12.44
C HIS A 258 -12.64 -14.73 13.69
N LEU A 259 -13.76 -14.33 14.30
CA LEU A 259 -13.75 -13.62 15.58
C LEU A 259 -13.68 -14.64 16.72
N PRO A 260 -13.01 -14.31 17.85
CA PRO A 260 -13.01 -15.15 19.04
C PRO A 260 -14.44 -15.54 19.48
N GLU A 261 -14.63 -16.76 19.98
CA GLU A 261 -15.95 -17.21 20.47
C GLU A 261 -16.48 -16.35 21.63
N SER A 262 -15.56 -15.72 22.38
CA SER A 262 -15.87 -14.79 23.47
C SER A 262 -16.32 -13.40 23.00
N THR A 263 -16.26 -13.11 21.70
CA THR A 263 -16.65 -11.82 21.15
C THR A 263 -18.16 -11.60 21.28
N ASN A 264 -18.56 -10.41 21.72
CA ASN A 264 -19.96 -10.05 21.89
C ASN A 264 -20.74 -10.16 20.57
N GLU A 265 -21.94 -10.74 20.61
CA GLU A 265 -22.81 -10.95 19.44
C GLU A 265 -23.09 -9.67 18.63
N ALA A 266 -23.21 -8.52 19.29
CA ALA A 266 -23.41 -7.23 18.63
C ALA A 266 -22.21 -6.87 17.75
N LEU A 267 -20.98 -7.08 18.25
CA LEU A 267 -19.77 -6.84 17.47
C LEU A 267 -19.68 -7.81 16.29
N VAL A 268 -19.99 -9.10 16.51
CA VAL A 268 -20.02 -10.10 15.44
C VAL A 268 -21.01 -9.69 14.34
N ALA A 269 -22.20 -9.24 14.73
CA ALA A 269 -23.23 -8.79 13.79
C ALA A 269 -22.78 -7.56 12.99
N GLU A 270 -22.17 -6.56 13.63
CA GLU A 270 -21.65 -5.38 12.96
C GLU A 270 -20.49 -5.71 12.01
N TYR A 271 -19.53 -6.52 12.45
CA TYR A 271 -18.36 -6.91 11.66
C TYR A 271 -18.78 -7.64 10.38
N ARG A 272 -19.66 -8.64 10.52
CA ARG A 272 -20.17 -9.41 9.37
C ARG A 272 -21.11 -8.57 8.50
N GLY A 273 -21.93 -7.72 9.12
CA GLY A 273 -22.86 -6.82 8.42
C GLY A 273 -22.19 -5.74 7.59
N LEU A 274 -20.94 -5.35 7.92
CA LEU A 274 -20.21 -4.33 7.18
C LEU A 274 -19.60 -4.85 5.87
N ARG A 275 -19.36 -6.16 5.76
CA ARG A 275 -18.67 -6.77 4.63
C ARG A 275 -19.44 -6.66 3.31
N THR A 276 -20.74 -7.00 3.29
CA THR A 276 -21.55 -6.93 2.06
C THR A 276 -21.63 -5.51 1.49
N PRO A 277 -21.96 -4.45 2.28
CA PRO A 277 -21.99 -3.09 1.78
C PRO A 277 -20.65 -2.61 1.20
N LEU A 278 -19.53 -2.97 1.84
CA LEU A 278 -18.20 -2.61 1.37
C LEU A 278 -17.87 -3.28 0.03
N GLN A 279 -18.03 -4.61 -0.07
CA GLN A 279 -17.77 -5.36 -1.31
C GLN A 279 -18.63 -4.84 -2.47
N LEU A 280 -19.91 -4.61 -2.20
CA LEU A 280 -20.83 -4.07 -3.18
C LEU A 280 -20.37 -2.67 -3.63
N ASN A 281 -20.11 -1.75 -2.71
CA ASN A 281 -19.72 -0.39 -3.08
C ASN A 281 -18.35 -0.34 -3.79
N ALA A 282 -17.38 -1.15 -3.36
CA ALA A 282 -16.12 -1.34 -4.07
C ALA A 282 -16.36 -1.78 -5.52
N ALA A 283 -17.20 -2.80 -5.75
CA ALA A 283 -17.53 -3.27 -7.09
C ALA A 283 -18.20 -2.18 -7.95
N LEU A 284 -19.06 -1.34 -7.36
CA LEU A 284 -19.64 -0.20 -8.06
C LEU A 284 -18.56 0.82 -8.46
N CYS A 285 -17.65 1.17 -7.54
CA CYS A 285 -16.55 2.08 -7.82
C CYS A 285 -15.62 1.52 -8.90
N ALA A 286 -15.26 0.25 -8.84
CA ALA A 286 -14.47 -0.45 -9.86
C ALA A 286 -15.10 -0.36 -11.26
N LEU A 287 -16.42 -0.52 -11.38
CA LEU A 287 -17.15 -0.36 -12.64
C LEU A 287 -17.23 1.09 -13.14
N LYS A 288 -17.11 2.07 -12.25
CA LYS A 288 -17.24 3.51 -12.55
C LYS A 288 -15.90 4.20 -12.78
N THR A 289 -14.80 3.61 -12.33
CA THR A 289 -13.43 4.04 -12.63
C THR A 289 -13.16 3.93 -14.14
N GLN A 290 -12.22 4.75 -14.63
CA GLN A 290 -11.81 4.74 -16.04
C GLN A 290 -10.29 4.47 -16.13
N PRO A 291 -9.86 3.39 -16.82
CA PRO A 291 -10.69 2.32 -17.38
C PRO A 291 -11.42 1.53 -16.28
N ALA A 292 -12.57 0.94 -16.63
CA ALA A 292 -13.35 0.13 -15.69
C ALA A 292 -12.56 -1.13 -15.29
N MET A 293 -12.55 -1.42 -13.98
CA MET A 293 -11.89 -2.59 -13.40
C MET A 293 -12.88 -3.74 -13.26
N ALA A 294 -13.29 -4.31 -14.40
CA ALA A 294 -14.37 -5.29 -14.46
C ALA A 294 -14.06 -6.61 -13.74
N GLU A 295 -12.81 -7.09 -13.81
CA GLU A 295 -12.39 -8.33 -13.14
C GLU A 295 -12.47 -8.19 -11.61
N GLU A 296 -12.08 -7.04 -11.06
CA GLU A 296 -12.22 -6.73 -9.64
C GLU A 296 -13.70 -6.71 -9.22
N ALA A 297 -14.56 -6.06 -10.01
CA ALA A 297 -16.00 -6.03 -9.75
C ALA A 297 -16.64 -7.43 -9.80
N GLU A 298 -16.21 -8.29 -10.74
CA GLU A 298 -16.62 -9.70 -10.81
C GLU A 298 -16.19 -10.45 -9.55
N ALA A 299 -14.93 -10.33 -9.14
CA ALA A 299 -14.40 -11.03 -7.97
C ALA A 299 -15.15 -10.63 -6.69
N LEU A 300 -15.33 -9.33 -6.46
CA LEU A 300 -16.02 -8.81 -5.28
C LEU A 300 -17.48 -9.27 -5.21
N THR A 301 -18.20 -9.21 -6.32
CA THR A 301 -19.62 -9.63 -6.37
C THR A 301 -19.78 -11.14 -6.25
N THR A 302 -18.84 -11.92 -6.79
CA THR A 302 -18.82 -13.38 -6.64
C THR A 302 -18.67 -13.79 -5.18
N GLN A 303 -17.75 -13.16 -4.43
CA GLN A 303 -17.62 -13.40 -2.99
C GLN A 303 -18.90 -13.07 -2.20
N VAL A 304 -19.67 -12.06 -2.62
CA VAL A 304 -20.97 -11.77 -1.99
C VAL A 304 -21.95 -12.91 -2.26
N ILE A 305 -22.04 -13.36 -3.51
CA ILE A 305 -23.01 -14.38 -3.94
C ILE A 305 -22.69 -15.74 -3.31
N GLU A 306 -21.42 -16.14 -3.25
CA GLU A 306 -21.00 -17.41 -2.65
C GLU A 306 -21.29 -17.44 -1.15
N ARG A 307 -21.04 -16.34 -0.42
CA ARG A 307 -21.38 -16.25 1.02
C ARG A 307 -22.88 -16.42 1.30
N ALA A 308 -23.75 -16.11 0.34
CA ALA A 308 -25.18 -16.31 0.53
C ALA A 308 -25.56 -17.79 0.62
N ALA A 309 -24.80 -18.70 -0.01
CA ALA A 309 -25.01 -20.14 0.08
C ALA A 309 -24.59 -20.72 1.45
N GLU A 310 -23.65 -20.06 2.14
CA GLU A 310 -23.17 -20.47 3.47
C GLU A 310 -24.19 -20.15 4.58
N GLY A 311 -25.02 -19.12 4.38
CA GLY A 311 -26.03 -18.67 5.34
C GLY A 311 -25.43 -18.04 6.61
N GLY A 312 -26.27 -17.85 7.63
CA GLY A 312 -25.86 -17.35 8.95
C GLY A 312 -25.79 -15.81 9.10
N PRO A 313 -25.31 -15.31 10.25
CA PRO A 313 -25.25 -13.88 10.54
C PRO A 313 -24.36 -13.14 9.53
N GLY A 314 -24.88 -12.08 8.92
CA GLY A 314 -24.18 -11.31 7.87
C GLY A 314 -24.32 -11.88 6.46
N ALA A 315 -25.18 -12.89 6.26
CA ALA A 315 -25.60 -13.31 4.93
C ALA A 315 -26.22 -12.13 4.16
N PRO A 316 -25.91 -11.97 2.86
CA PRO A 316 -26.51 -10.92 2.04
C PRO A 316 -28.04 -11.03 1.98
N SER A 317 -28.72 -9.91 2.11
CA SER A 317 -30.17 -9.81 1.87
C SER A 317 -30.51 -10.00 0.40
N ALA A 318 -31.79 -10.30 0.09
CA ALA A 318 -32.27 -10.39 -1.29
C ALA A 318 -31.98 -9.11 -2.10
N ALA A 319 -32.11 -7.94 -1.48
CA ALA A 319 -31.78 -6.65 -2.12
C ALA A 319 -30.28 -6.50 -2.42
N GLU A 320 -29.40 -7.04 -1.57
CA GLU A 320 -27.96 -7.06 -1.81
C GLU A 320 -27.57 -8.07 -2.87
N LEU A 321 -28.24 -9.23 -2.93
CA LEU A 321 -28.05 -10.22 -3.99
C LEU A 321 -28.48 -9.68 -5.35
N ALA A 322 -29.62 -8.98 -5.43
CA ALA A 322 -30.02 -8.29 -6.64
C ALA A 322 -28.94 -7.31 -7.13
N LYS A 323 -28.35 -6.52 -6.21
CA LYS A 323 -27.25 -5.60 -6.51
C LYS A 323 -25.97 -6.33 -6.94
N ALA A 324 -25.63 -7.44 -6.28
CA ALA A 324 -24.44 -8.24 -6.59
C ALA A 324 -24.52 -8.80 -8.02
N HIS A 325 -25.60 -9.51 -8.34
CA HIS A 325 -25.85 -10.05 -9.67
C HIS A 325 -25.90 -8.95 -10.74
N PHE A 326 -26.60 -7.84 -10.46
CA PHE A 326 -26.64 -6.72 -11.40
C PHE A 326 -25.24 -6.14 -11.69
N ARG A 327 -24.43 -5.91 -10.65
CA ARG A 327 -23.06 -5.37 -10.82
C ARG A 327 -22.14 -6.37 -11.52
N ARG A 328 -22.27 -7.67 -11.24
CA ARG A 328 -21.53 -8.72 -11.95
C ARG A 328 -21.91 -8.78 -13.44
N ALA A 329 -23.19 -8.60 -13.77
CA ALA A 329 -23.63 -8.49 -15.16
C ALA A 329 -23.03 -7.28 -15.90
N LEU A 330 -22.87 -6.15 -15.21
CA LEU A 330 -22.20 -4.97 -15.76
C LEU A 330 -20.71 -5.27 -16.01
N ALA A 331 -20.03 -5.95 -15.09
CA ALA A 331 -18.65 -6.41 -15.29
C ALA A 331 -18.54 -7.32 -16.53
N TYR A 332 -19.43 -8.31 -16.67
CA TYR A 332 -19.51 -9.17 -17.84
C TYR A 332 -19.74 -8.40 -19.14
N SER A 333 -20.58 -7.38 -19.09
CA SER A 333 -20.81 -6.50 -20.25
C SER A 333 -19.53 -5.75 -20.66
N VAL A 334 -18.77 -5.22 -19.71
CA VAL A 334 -17.46 -4.58 -19.98
C VAL A 334 -16.48 -5.57 -20.60
N MET A 335 -16.46 -6.81 -20.09
CA MET A 335 -15.63 -7.91 -20.61
C MET A 335 -16.18 -8.56 -21.90
N LYS A 336 -17.28 -8.05 -22.47
CA LYS A 336 -17.95 -8.58 -23.68
C LYS A 336 -18.47 -10.02 -23.53
N ARG A 337 -18.78 -10.44 -22.30
CA ARG A 337 -19.37 -11.73 -21.92
C ARG A 337 -20.90 -11.61 -21.85
N ASP A 338 -21.54 -11.26 -22.97
CA ASP A 338 -22.98 -10.95 -23.01
C ASP A 338 -23.89 -12.12 -22.58
N ASP A 339 -23.49 -13.37 -22.85
CA ASP A 339 -24.25 -14.56 -22.44
C ASP A 339 -24.29 -14.68 -20.90
N ASP A 340 -23.13 -14.49 -20.25
CA ASP A 340 -23.01 -14.48 -18.79
C ASP A 340 -23.75 -13.27 -18.19
N ALA A 341 -23.60 -12.08 -18.78
CA ALA A 341 -24.30 -10.88 -18.34
C ALA A 341 -25.83 -11.08 -18.34
N LYS A 342 -26.39 -11.73 -19.36
CA LYS A 342 -27.82 -12.03 -19.40
C LYS A 342 -28.23 -12.96 -18.26
N ALA A 343 -27.48 -14.04 -18.02
CA ALA A 343 -27.79 -15.00 -16.96
C ALA A 343 -27.79 -14.34 -15.57
N GLU A 344 -26.83 -13.43 -15.33
CA GLU A 344 -26.79 -12.64 -14.10
C GLU A 344 -27.98 -11.68 -13.98
N LEU A 345 -28.41 -11.03 -15.07
CA LEU A 345 -29.58 -10.13 -15.05
C LEU A 345 -30.90 -10.89 -14.83
N ASP A 346 -31.02 -12.10 -15.39
CA ASP A 346 -32.15 -12.99 -15.11
C ASP A 346 -32.22 -13.32 -13.61
N THR A 347 -31.07 -13.62 -13.00
CA THR A 347 -30.98 -13.89 -11.56
C THR A 347 -31.22 -12.62 -10.72
N ALA A 348 -30.73 -11.46 -11.16
CA ALA A 348 -30.98 -10.20 -10.47
C ALA A 348 -32.48 -9.83 -10.44
N LEU A 349 -33.22 -10.07 -11.54
CA LEU A 349 -34.67 -9.88 -11.60
C LEU A 349 -35.45 -10.89 -10.74
N HIS A 350 -34.91 -12.08 -10.50
CA HIS A 350 -35.50 -13.02 -9.56
C HIS A 350 -35.54 -12.43 -8.13
N TYR A 351 -34.45 -11.77 -7.71
CA TYR A 351 -34.36 -11.13 -6.39
C TYR A 351 -35.05 -9.76 -6.30
N ALA A 352 -35.12 -9.02 -7.41
CA ALA A 352 -35.79 -7.73 -7.49
C ALA A 352 -36.76 -7.65 -8.69
N PRO A 353 -37.93 -8.32 -8.61
CA PRO A 353 -38.91 -8.29 -9.69
C PRO A 353 -39.42 -6.87 -9.92
N GLY A 354 -39.33 -6.38 -11.16
CA GLY A 354 -39.80 -5.05 -11.53
C GLY A 354 -38.77 -3.92 -11.42
N ASP A 355 -37.51 -4.22 -11.10
CA ASP A 355 -36.46 -3.20 -11.18
C ASP A 355 -36.25 -2.73 -12.63
N ALA A 356 -36.49 -1.44 -12.86
CA ALA A 356 -36.42 -0.84 -14.18
C ALA A 356 -34.98 -0.80 -14.74
N GLY A 357 -33.98 -0.61 -13.87
CA GLY A 357 -32.58 -0.56 -14.27
C GLY A 357 -32.07 -1.92 -14.74
N ILE A 358 -32.39 -2.99 -13.99
CA ILE A 358 -32.03 -4.36 -14.38
C ILE A 358 -32.74 -4.74 -15.70
N THR A 359 -34.02 -4.41 -15.83
CA THR A 359 -34.80 -4.68 -17.05
C THR A 359 -34.22 -3.95 -18.27
N GLN A 360 -33.84 -2.68 -18.11
CA GLN A 360 -33.25 -1.88 -19.18
C GLN A 360 -31.90 -2.43 -19.63
N GLU A 361 -31.01 -2.80 -18.68
CA GLU A 361 -29.71 -3.35 -19.02
C GLU A 361 -29.85 -4.71 -19.72
N LYS A 362 -30.79 -5.55 -19.28
CA LYS A 362 -31.06 -6.84 -19.94
C LYS A 362 -31.46 -6.66 -21.39
N ALA A 363 -32.35 -5.72 -21.68
CA ALA A 363 -32.72 -5.37 -23.05
C ALA A 363 -31.52 -4.82 -23.86
N ALA A 364 -30.57 -4.11 -23.21
CA ALA A 364 -29.35 -3.67 -23.86
C ALA A 364 -28.41 -4.83 -24.20
N VAL A 365 -28.15 -5.74 -23.25
CA VAL A 365 -27.36 -6.97 -23.44
C VAL A 365 -27.95 -7.83 -24.56
N GLU A 366 -29.28 -8.04 -24.57
CA GLU A 366 -29.92 -8.86 -25.61
C GLU A 366 -29.75 -8.26 -27.01
N ARG A 367 -29.85 -6.94 -27.15
CA ARG A 367 -29.58 -6.25 -28.42
C ARG A 367 -28.11 -6.42 -28.85
N ARG A 368 -27.14 -6.25 -27.94
CA ARG A 368 -25.71 -6.47 -28.24
C ARG A 368 -25.45 -7.91 -28.70
N ARG A 369 -26.03 -8.87 -27.99
CA ARG A 369 -25.93 -10.31 -28.30
C ARG A 369 -26.51 -10.65 -29.67
N GLN A 370 -27.72 -10.17 -29.98
CA GLN A 370 -28.35 -10.40 -31.28
C GLN A 370 -27.52 -9.81 -32.42
N ALA A 371 -26.99 -8.59 -32.24
CA ALA A 371 -26.10 -7.97 -33.21
C ALA A 371 -24.80 -8.76 -33.44
N ARG A 372 -24.20 -9.30 -32.37
CA ARG A 372 -23.01 -10.18 -32.45
C ARG A 372 -23.30 -11.46 -33.26
N ILE A 373 -24.40 -12.13 -32.96
CA ILE A 373 -24.84 -13.34 -33.67
C ILE A 373 -25.09 -13.03 -35.15
N ALA A 374 -25.78 -11.93 -35.46
CA ALA A 374 -26.05 -11.52 -36.84
C ALA A 374 -24.75 -11.25 -37.61
N LYS A 375 -23.77 -10.56 -36.98
CA LYS A 375 -22.46 -10.31 -37.56
C LYS A 375 -21.67 -11.60 -37.81
N GLN A 376 -21.70 -12.54 -36.88
CA GLN A 376 -21.05 -13.85 -37.04
C GLN A 376 -21.69 -14.64 -38.19
N ARG A 377 -23.03 -14.70 -38.26
CA ARG A 377 -23.75 -15.36 -39.36
C ARG A 377 -23.38 -14.75 -40.72
N ALA A 378 -23.33 -13.43 -40.82
CA ALA A 378 -22.94 -12.74 -42.03
C ALA A 378 -21.48 -13.02 -42.44
N ALA A 379 -20.56 -13.12 -41.47
CA ALA A 379 -19.17 -13.47 -41.73
C ALA A 379 -19.02 -14.92 -42.23
N TYR A 380 -19.69 -15.88 -41.57
CA TYR A 380 -19.70 -17.27 -42.00
C TYR A 380 -20.29 -17.43 -43.40
N SER A 381 -21.41 -16.76 -43.70
CA SER A 381 -22.02 -16.82 -45.03
C SER A 381 -21.09 -16.32 -46.14
N LYS A 382 -20.18 -15.38 -45.85
CA LYS A 382 -19.19 -14.87 -46.82
C LYS A 382 -17.97 -15.78 -46.99
N MET A 383 -17.67 -16.64 -46.02
CA MET A 383 -16.55 -17.58 -46.10
C MET A 383 -16.88 -18.84 -46.92
N PHE A 384 -18.17 -19.15 -47.06
CA PHE A 384 -18.65 -20.33 -47.79
C PHE A 384 -19.42 -19.98 -49.08
N SER A 385 -19.44 -18.71 -49.46
CA SER A 385 -19.86 -18.19 -50.77
C SER A 385 -18.63 -17.83 -51.59
#